data_AF-A0A1D1V900-F1
#
_entry.id   AF-A0A1D1V900-F1
#
_cell.length_a   1.000
_cell.length_b   1.000
_cell.length_c   1.000
_cell.angle_alpha   90.00
_cell.angle_beta   90.00
_cell.angle_gamma   90.00
#
_symmetry.space_group_name_H-M   'P 1'
#
loop_
_entity.id
_entity.type
_entity.pdbx_description
1 polymer ?
#
loop_
_entity_poly.entity_id
_entity_poly.type
_entity_poly.pdbx_seq_one_letter_code
_entity_poly.pdbx_strand_id
1 'polypeptide(L)'
;MITIVRAAALLHLYLTTAVFLRSLFRPISPYHVKRTNKTKHAVSCWTDSPLIIPLDFEAFSSLGTFYRRIMDYASGISWNFRDIKAIFYISLLFVTRSAGVAFTSTTSWWLLGTTAIDQGFKAETSATDYKTFCKTQTYLVDKQKEICLTDKNILKTVAEGAAIGLDECQAQFAHNRWSCSTVDNHNSSSMLGTSLVINSREKAYIYAISAAGVAYSVTKACSQGEIPGCGCDKRLGKEAKSEDFEWGGCSDDVSFGEKFSRDFVDSKEIKRTAESLMNLHNNEAGRQHLQHNMQRACKCHGVSGACSIKVCWRKLPSFKTIGNSLTRKYDGAHQVKMNTRKGRLRPRTRHQKYPGKDDLVYLDTSPNYCENSPKYGIAGTSGRKCNQTSNGMDGCNLLCCGRGYKTLVKKEEKKCGCKFVWCCEIKCNICQGKRLWLTILLSS
;
A
#
# COMPACT_ATOMS: atom_id res chain seq x y z
N MET A 1 28.33 -39.94 34.89
CA MET A 1 28.14 -40.36 33.47
C MET A 1 26.74 -40.03 32.91
N ILE A 2 25.64 -40.20 33.66
CA ILE A 2 24.26 -39.98 33.14
C ILE A 2 23.97 -38.51 32.74
N THR A 3 24.59 -37.53 33.40
CA THR A 3 24.45 -36.09 33.09
C THR A 3 25.18 -35.67 31.81
N ILE A 4 26.31 -36.30 31.49
CA ILE A 4 27.09 -36.02 30.28
C ILE A 4 26.37 -36.60 29.04
N VAL A 5 25.76 -37.78 29.18
CA VAL A 5 25.00 -38.42 28.10
C VAL A 5 23.71 -37.65 27.78
N ARG A 6 23.01 -37.10 28.80
CA ARG A 6 21.84 -36.24 28.60
C ARG A 6 22.18 -34.89 27.96
N ALA A 7 23.31 -34.29 28.33
CA ALA A 7 23.80 -33.07 27.70
C ALA A 7 24.22 -33.30 26.24
N ALA A 8 24.88 -34.42 25.94
CA ALA A 8 25.27 -34.80 24.59
C ALA A 8 24.05 -35.07 23.68
N ALA A 9 22.99 -35.70 24.21
CA ALA A 9 21.77 -35.96 23.47
C ALA A 9 20.98 -34.67 23.15
N LEU A 10 20.90 -33.74 24.11
CA LEU A 10 20.25 -32.43 23.90
C LEU A 10 21.05 -31.54 22.94
N LEU A 11 22.39 -31.58 23.02
CA LEU A 11 23.26 -30.87 22.09
C LEU A 11 23.15 -31.46 20.67
N HIS A 12 23.06 -32.78 20.53
CA HIS A 12 22.83 -33.44 19.24
C HIS A 12 21.46 -33.11 18.65
N LEU A 13 20.40 -33.07 19.47
CA LEU A 13 19.05 -32.71 19.02
C LEU A 13 18.96 -31.24 18.59
N TYR A 14 19.69 -30.36 19.28
CA TYR A 14 19.79 -28.94 18.93
C TYR A 14 20.59 -28.72 17.63
N LEU A 15 21.68 -29.46 17.43
CA LEU A 15 22.49 -29.37 16.21
C LEU A 15 21.77 -29.97 14.99
N THR A 16 21.01 -31.05 15.14
CA THR A 16 20.26 -31.67 14.03
C THR A 16 19.04 -30.84 13.61
N THR A 17 18.34 -30.21 14.57
CA THR A 17 17.26 -29.25 14.27
C THR A 17 17.78 -27.97 13.59
N ALA A 18 18.96 -27.48 13.99
CA ALA A 18 19.62 -26.35 13.34
C ALA A 18 20.07 -26.66 11.89
N VAL A 19 20.55 -27.89 11.63
CA VAL A 19 20.91 -28.35 10.27
C VAL A 19 19.66 -28.53 9.39
N PHE A 20 18.59 -29.09 9.95
CA PHE A 20 17.30 -29.25 9.25
C PHE A 20 16.66 -27.91 8.86
N LEU A 21 16.71 -26.92 9.75
CA LEU A 21 16.28 -25.55 9.44
C LEU A 21 17.18 -24.92 8.35
N ARG A 22 18.49 -25.17 8.34
CA ARG A 22 19.39 -24.70 7.26
C ARG A 22 19.10 -25.34 5.90
N SER A 23 18.66 -26.60 5.85
CA SER A 23 18.29 -27.26 4.59
C SER A 23 16.96 -26.77 4.00
N LEU A 24 16.02 -26.31 4.83
CA LEU A 24 14.76 -25.69 4.37
C LEU A 24 14.95 -24.29 3.76
N PHE A 25 16.08 -23.63 4.02
CA PHE A 25 16.38 -22.26 3.56
C PHE A 25 17.56 -22.15 2.57
N ARG A 26 17.88 -23.20 1.81
CA ARG A 26 18.81 -23.06 0.68
C ARG A 26 18.12 -22.31 -0.48
N PRO A 27 18.69 -21.18 -0.99
CA PRO A 27 18.16 -20.54 -2.18
C PRO A 27 18.38 -21.44 -3.40
N ILE A 28 17.32 -21.67 -4.16
CA ILE A 28 17.35 -22.39 -5.44
C ILE A 28 18.11 -21.52 -6.45
N SER A 29 19.21 -22.06 -7.01
CA SER A 29 19.95 -21.47 -8.12
C SER A 29 19.16 -21.63 -9.44
N PRO A 30 19.12 -20.65 -10.35
CA PRO A 30 18.38 -20.78 -11.60
C PRO A 30 19.18 -21.61 -12.62
N TYR A 31 18.62 -22.73 -13.06
CA TYR A 31 19.15 -23.52 -14.17
C TYR A 31 18.76 -22.91 -15.53
N HIS A 32 19.77 -22.85 -16.41
CA HIS A 32 19.69 -22.51 -17.83
C HIS A 32 18.68 -23.35 -18.62
N VAL A 33 17.82 -22.71 -19.42
CA VAL A 33 16.99 -23.37 -20.44
C VAL A 33 17.70 -23.32 -21.79
N LYS A 34 18.08 -24.49 -22.33
CA LYS A 34 18.44 -24.67 -23.74
C LYS A 34 17.18 -24.95 -24.56
N ARG A 35 17.04 -24.18 -25.64
CA ARG A 35 16.02 -24.31 -26.70
C ARG A 35 16.31 -25.52 -27.58
N THR A 36 15.29 -26.32 -27.90
CA THR A 36 15.26 -27.10 -29.16
C THR A 36 13.83 -27.20 -29.72
N ASN A 37 13.74 -26.94 -31.03
CA ASN A 37 12.57 -27.03 -31.91
C ASN A 37 12.07 -28.48 -32.13
N LYS A 38 10.75 -28.67 -32.25
CA LYS A 38 10.08 -29.16 -33.49
C LYS A 38 8.56 -29.32 -33.29
N THR A 39 7.87 -29.01 -34.39
CA THR A 39 6.43 -28.93 -34.68
C THR A 39 5.72 -30.28 -34.85
N LYS A 40 4.42 -30.39 -34.46
CA LYS A 40 3.28 -30.83 -35.31
C LYS A 40 1.93 -30.81 -34.54
N HIS A 41 0.85 -30.55 -35.29
CA HIS A 41 -0.55 -30.25 -34.91
C HIS A 41 -1.34 -31.36 -34.19
N ALA A 42 -2.26 -30.96 -33.30
CA ALA A 42 -3.65 -31.47 -33.17
C ALA A 42 -4.48 -30.62 -32.17
N VAL A 43 -5.81 -30.74 -32.25
CA VAL A 43 -6.86 -29.80 -31.84
C VAL A 43 -7.49 -30.17 -30.48
N SER A 44 -7.95 -29.13 -29.75
CA SER A 44 -8.93 -29.04 -28.64
C SER A 44 -9.08 -30.15 -27.59
N CYS A 45 -9.06 -29.78 -26.31
CA CYS A 45 -10.25 -29.76 -25.43
C CYS A 45 -9.85 -29.20 -24.04
N TRP A 46 -10.66 -28.27 -23.53
CA TRP A 46 -10.61 -27.81 -22.14
C TRP A 46 -11.18 -28.88 -21.24
N THR A 47 -10.43 -29.32 -20.24
CA THR A 47 -10.95 -30.01 -19.06
C THR A 47 -10.14 -29.61 -17.83
N ASP A 48 -10.85 -29.13 -16.82
CA ASP A 48 -10.37 -28.87 -15.46
C ASP A 48 -9.65 -30.08 -14.83
N SER A 49 -8.48 -29.88 -14.23
CA SER A 49 -7.91 -30.75 -13.20
C SER A 49 -6.75 -30.07 -12.44
N PRO A 50 -6.62 -30.31 -11.12
CA PRO A 50 -5.64 -29.65 -10.26
C PRO A 50 -4.25 -30.24 -10.46
N LEU A 51 -3.23 -29.38 -10.48
CA LEU A 51 -1.82 -29.76 -10.59
C LEU A 51 -1.36 -30.44 -9.28
N ILE A 52 -1.26 -31.77 -9.31
CA ILE A 52 -0.54 -32.56 -8.32
C ILE A 52 0.96 -32.40 -8.59
N ILE A 53 1.69 -31.79 -7.65
CA ILE A 53 3.16 -31.75 -7.66
C ILE A 53 3.67 -33.12 -7.16
N PRO A 54 4.65 -33.76 -7.82
CA PRO A 54 5.18 -35.04 -7.36
C PRO A 54 5.99 -34.83 -6.08
N LEU A 55 5.64 -35.58 -5.04
CA LEU A 55 6.47 -35.72 -3.85
C LEU A 55 7.66 -36.62 -4.18
N ASP A 56 8.87 -36.12 -3.92
CA ASP A 56 10.12 -36.86 -4.04
C ASP A 56 10.07 -38.17 -3.23
N PHE A 57 10.09 -39.31 -3.92
CA PHE A 57 9.97 -40.65 -3.33
C PHE A 57 11.26 -41.11 -2.60
N GLU A 58 12.39 -40.40 -2.74
CA GLU A 58 13.65 -40.74 -2.08
C GLU A 58 13.73 -40.29 -0.62
N ALA A 59 12.92 -39.31 -0.19
CA ALA A 59 12.93 -38.84 1.20
C ALA A 59 12.26 -39.83 2.18
N PHE A 60 11.32 -40.65 1.70
CA PHE A 60 10.56 -41.59 2.54
C PHE A 60 11.33 -42.88 2.87
N SER A 61 12.27 -43.32 2.02
CA SER A 61 13.07 -44.53 2.29
C SER A 61 14.07 -44.31 3.44
N SER A 62 14.63 -43.10 3.53
CA SER A 62 15.54 -42.67 4.61
C SER A 62 14.86 -42.67 5.99
N LEU A 63 13.60 -42.23 6.07
CA LEU A 63 12.78 -42.20 7.29
C LEU A 63 12.49 -43.60 7.83
N GLY A 64 12.23 -44.59 6.95
CA GLY A 64 11.95 -45.97 7.34
C GLY A 64 13.14 -46.69 7.97
N THR A 65 14.35 -46.52 7.41
CA THR A 65 15.59 -47.07 7.99
C THR A 65 16.02 -46.36 9.28
N PHE A 66 15.69 -45.08 9.41
CA PHE A 66 16.00 -44.28 10.60
C PHE A 66 15.10 -44.64 11.79
N TYR A 67 13.79 -44.83 11.55
CA TYR A 67 12.85 -45.25 12.59
C TYR A 67 13.14 -46.67 13.10
N ARG A 68 13.60 -47.58 12.21
CA ARG A 68 14.00 -48.94 12.58
C ARG A 68 15.24 -48.94 13.50
N ARG A 69 16.23 -48.08 13.26
CA ARG A 69 17.40 -47.89 14.16
C ARG A 69 17.05 -47.24 15.51
N ILE A 70 16.03 -46.38 15.56
CA ILE A 70 15.53 -45.80 16.82
C ILE A 70 14.86 -46.87 17.69
N MET A 71 14.07 -47.77 17.07
CA MET A 71 13.40 -48.85 17.80
C MET A 71 14.38 -49.91 18.31
N ASP A 72 15.46 -50.19 17.57
CA ASP A 72 16.54 -51.07 18.03
C ASP A 72 17.31 -50.49 19.22
N TYR A 73 17.55 -49.16 19.26
CA TYR A 73 18.21 -48.49 20.39
C TYR A 73 17.30 -48.34 21.64
N ALA A 74 15.98 -48.36 21.45
CA ALA A 74 14.99 -48.24 22.53
C ALA A 74 14.65 -49.58 23.22
N SER A 75 15.11 -50.71 22.68
CA SER A 75 14.85 -52.06 23.20
C SER A 75 15.57 -52.39 24.52
N GLY A 76 16.47 -51.53 25.00
CA GLY A 76 17.26 -51.74 26.22
C GLY A 76 16.90 -50.85 27.42
N ILE A 77 15.84 -50.03 27.34
CA ILE A 77 15.50 -49.06 28.40
C ILE A 77 14.06 -49.28 28.83
N SER A 78 13.86 -49.65 30.10
CA SER A 78 12.54 -49.69 30.73
C SER A 78 12.02 -48.26 30.91
N TRP A 79 11.08 -47.86 30.06
CA TRP A 79 10.41 -46.56 30.16
C TRP A 79 9.13 -46.73 30.98
N ASN A 80 8.97 -45.91 32.03
CA ASN A 80 7.73 -45.88 32.77
C ASN A 80 6.64 -45.16 31.94
N PHE A 81 5.39 -45.64 32.02
CA PHE A 81 4.25 -45.16 31.22
C PHE A 81 3.99 -43.64 31.33
N ARG A 82 4.52 -43.01 32.39
CA ARG A 82 4.43 -41.59 32.69
C ARG A 82 5.36 -40.74 31.81
N ASP A 83 6.53 -41.27 31.43
CA ASP A 83 7.54 -40.58 30.62
C ASP A 83 7.13 -40.52 29.14
N ILE A 84 6.48 -41.58 28.65
CA ILE A 84 5.96 -41.65 27.27
C ILE A 84 4.83 -40.61 27.07
N LYS A 85 3.94 -40.46 28.06
CA LYS A 85 2.88 -39.43 28.02
C LYS A 85 3.47 -38.02 28.04
N ALA A 86 4.50 -37.76 28.83
CA ALA A 86 5.14 -36.45 28.90
C ALA A 86 5.83 -36.07 27.57
N ILE A 87 6.52 -37.00 26.93
CA ILE A 87 7.15 -36.77 25.62
C ILE A 87 6.09 -36.52 24.55
N PHE A 88 4.98 -37.28 24.55
CA PHE A 88 3.90 -37.09 23.59
C PHE A 88 3.21 -35.72 23.77
N TYR A 89 2.97 -35.28 25.01
CA TYR A 89 2.40 -33.96 25.30
C TYR A 89 3.35 -32.81 24.93
N ILE A 90 4.64 -32.93 25.21
CA ILE A 90 5.64 -31.90 24.86
C ILE A 90 5.80 -31.82 23.33
N SER A 91 5.79 -32.95 22.64
CA SER A 91 5.82 -33.01 21.17
C SER A 91 4.56 -32.38 20.56
N LEU A 92 3.38 -32.69 21.11
CA LEU A 92 2.10 -32.12 20.68
C LEU A 92 2.04 -30.61 20.94
N LEU A 93 2.58 -30.13 22.07
CA LEU A 93 2.72 -28.70 22.37
C LEU A 93 3.73 -28.00 21.44
N PHE A 94 4.81 -28.66 21.03
CA PHE A 94 5.76 -28.11 20.06
C PHE A 94 5.20 -28.08 18.63
N VAL A 95 4.45 -29.11 18.23
CA VAL A 95 3.78 -29.19 16.92
C VAL A 95 2.64 -28.18 16.84
N THR A 96 1.83 -28.02 17.89
CA THR A 96 0.77 -26.98 17.92
C THR A 96 1.35 -25.56 17.95
N ARG A 97 2.51 -25.35 18.58
CA ARG A 97 3.19 -24.04 18.61
C ARG A 97 3.94 -23.71 17.31
N SER A 98 4.34 -24.71 16.52
CA SER A 98 4.95 -24.54 15.19
C SER A 98 3.92 -24.48 14.06
N ALA A 99 2.77 -25.16 14.20
CA ALA A 99 1.61 -24.97 13.32
C ALA A 99 0.90 -23.61 13.54
N GLY A 100 1.17 -22.96 14.68
CA GLY A 100 0.69 -21.62 15.01
C GLY A 100 1.53 -20.46 14.48
N VAL A 101 2.54 -20.71 13.61
CA VAL A 101 3.13 -19.62 12.82
C VAL A 101 2.20 -19.33 11.66
N ALA A 102 1.06 -18.69 11.96
CA ALA A 102 0.37 -17.92 10.96
C ALA A 102 1.39 -16.92 10.41
N PHE A 103 1.81 -17.09 9.15
CA PHE A 103 2.33 -15.96 8.39
C PHE A 103 1.22 -14.91 8.45
N THR A 104 1.39 -13.92 9.33
CA THR A 104 0.50 -12.77 9.37
C THR A 104 0.79 -12.00 8.10
N SER A 105 0.08 -12.38 7.05
CA SER A 105 -0.05 -11.54 5.89
C SER A 105 -0.68 -10.26 6.43
N THR A 106 0.11 -9.19 6.52
CA THR A 106 -0.28 -7.93 7.15
C THR A 106 -1.23 -7.19 6.22
N THR A 107 -2.44 -7.73 6.14
CA THR A 107 -3.55 -7.12 5.45
C THR A 107 -3.82 -5.74 6.06
N SER A 108 -3.82 -4.72 5.22
CA SER A 108 -3.97 -3.32 5.62
C SER A 108 -5.22 -2.73 4.97
N TRP A 109 -5.88 -1.81 5.68
CA TRP A 109 -7.07 -1.09 5.21
C TRP A 109 -6.86 -0.37 3.86
N TRP A 110 -5.61 -0.08 3.49
CA TRP A 110 -5.27 0.48 2.17
C TRP A 110 -5.78 -0.34 1.00
N LEU A 111 -5.97 -1.66 1.17
CA LEU A 111 -6.54 -2.52 0.14
C LEU A 111 -7.94 -2.08 -0.33
N LEU A 112 -8.69 -1.37 0.52
CA LEU A 112 -9.99 -0.78 0.18
C LEU A 112 -9.94 0.15 -1.03
N GLY A 113 -8.79 0.81 -1.27
CA GLY A 113 -8.61 1.72 -2.40
C GLY A 113 -8.36 1.03 -3.74
N THR A 114 -8.34 -0.31 -3.81
CA THR A 114 -8.16 -1.04 -5.07
C THR A 114 -9.49 -1.27 -5.77
N THR A 115 -9.47 -1.23 -7.10
CA THR A 115 -10.64 -1.50 -7.95
C THR A 115 -11.28 -2.86 -7.70
N ALA A 116 -10.52 -3.86 -7.24
CA ALA A 116 -11.00 -5.19 -6.91
C ALA A 116 -11.96 -5.20 -5.69
N ILE A 117 -11.73 -4.33 -4.70
CA ILE A 117 -12.62 -4.21 -3.54
C ILE A 117 -13.76 -3.22 -3.81
N ASP A 118 -13.54 -2.15 -4.58
CA ASP A 118 -14.62 -1.24 -4.99
C ASP A 118 -15.76 -1.98 -5.73
N GLN A 119 -15.43 -2.97 -6.58
CA GLN A 119 -16.42 -3.80 -7.26
C GLN A 119 -17.16 -4.77 -6.33
N GLY A 120 -16.47 -5.39 -5.37
CA GLY A 120 -17.11 -6.25 -4.36
C GLY A 120 -18.01 -5.47 -3.39
N PHE A 121 -17.55 -4.29 -2.97
CA PHE A 121 -18.31 -3.41 -2.09
C PHE A 121 -19.57 -2.85 -2.77
N LYS A 122 -19.49 -2.50 -4.05
CA LYS A 122 -20.67 -2.07 -4.84
C LYS A 122 -21.69 -3.19 -5.09
N ALA A 123 -21.25 -4.45 -5.13
CA ALA A 123 -22.11 -5.60 -5.38
C ALA A 123 -22.85 -6.09 -4.12
N GLU A 124 -22.31 -5.86 -2.92
CA GLU A 124 -22.76 -6.55 -1.69
C GLU A 124 -23.53 -5.64 -0.70
N THR A 125 -23.61 -4.32 -0.94
CA THR A 125 -24.31 -3.39 -0.05
C THR A 125 -25.83 -3.39 -0.24
N SER A 126 -26.50 -4.45 0.20
CA SER A 126 -27.83 -4.33 0.80
C SER A 126 -27.69 -3.81 2.23
N ALA A 127 -28.65 -3.00 2.69
CA ALA A 127 -28.61 -2.31 4.00
C ALA A 127 -28.51 -3.26 5.22
N THR A 128 -28.78 -4.56 5.04
CA THR A 128 -28.82 -5.55 6.12
C THR A 128 -27.48 -6.25 6.40
N ASP A 129 -26.49 -6.22 5.50
CA ASP A 129 -25.29 -7.06 5.63
C ASP A 129 -23.95 -6.32 5.87
N TYR A 130 -23.96 -4.99 5.89
CA TYR A 130 -22.72 -4.22 6.11
C TYR A 130 -22.09 -4.45 7.50
N LYS A 131 -22.91 -4.76 8.52
CA LYS A 131 -22.41 -5.06 9.87
C LYS A 131 -21.63 -6.37 9.91
N THR A 132 -22.10 -7.39 9.19
CA THR A 132 -21.39 -8.66 9.02
C THR A 132 -20.10 -8.39 8.27
N PHE A 133 -20.17 -7.64 7.17
CA PHE A 133 -19.02 -7.25 6.37
C PHE A 133 -17.93 -6.58 7.23
N CYS A 134 -18.26 -5.53 7.99
CA CYS A 134 -17.31 -4.85 8.88
C CYS A 134 -16.62 -5.81 9.88
N LYS A 135 -17.35 -6.82 10.37
CA LYS A 135 -16.82 -7.79 11.34
C LYS A 135 -15.92 -8.84 10.70
N THR A 136 -16.29 -9.33 9.51
CA THR A 136 -15.59 -10.42 8.80
C THR A 136 -14.29 -9.97 8.15
N GLN A 137 -14.11 -8.67 7.88
CA GLN A 137 -12.88 -8.20 7.25
C GLN A 137 -11.63 -8.43 8.11
N THR A 138 -10.65 -9.11 7.53
CA THR A 138 -9.37 -9.45 8.16
C THR A 138 -8.33 -8.34 8.02
N TYR A 139 -8.55 -7.36 7.14
CA TYR A 139 -7.66 -6.22 6.90
C TYR A 139 -7.97 -4.99 7.77
N LEU A 140 -9.03 -5.04 8.59
CA LEU A 140 -9.40 -3.98 9.54
C LEU A 140 -9.01 -4.39 10.96
N VAL A 141 -8.44 -3.47 11.72
CA VAL A 141 -8.22 -3.66 13.17
C VAL A 141 -9.50 -3.38 13.97
N ASP A 142 -9.60 -3.87 15.21
CA ASP A 142 -10.82 -3.77 16.02
C ASP A 142 -11.37 -2.33 16.10
N LYS A 143 -10.49 -1.34 16.29
CA LYS A 143 -10.91 0.07 16.33
C LYS A 143 -11.50 0.56 15.01
N GLN A 144 -10.97 0.09 13.87
CA GLN A 144 -11.51 0.39 12.55
C GLN A 144 -12.84 -0.33 12.31
N LYS A 145 -13.01 -1.54 12.85
CA LYS A 145 -14.29 -2.27 12.81
C LYS A 145 -15.36 -1.53 13.61
N GLU A 146 -15.03 -1.03 14.80
CA GLU A 146 -15.94 -0.19 15.58
C GLU A 146 -16.41 1.04 14.79
N ILE A 147 -15.48 1.74 14.13
CA ILE A 147 -15.80 2.91 13.29
C ILE A 147 -16.66 2.50 12.09
N CYS A 148 -16.34 1.38 11.43
CA CYS A 148 -17.11 0.83 10.31
C CYS A 148 -18.56 0.52 10.69
N LEU A 149 -18.80 0.06 11.92
CA LEU A 149 -20.13 -0.30 12.42
C LEU A 149 -21.01 0.92 12.74
N THR A 150 -20.47 2.15 12.73
CA THR A 150 -21.23 3.36 13.06
C THR A 150 -22.24 3.75 11.98
N ASP A 151 -21.88 3.60 10.71
CA ASP A 151 -22.78 3.86 9.59
C ASP A 151 -22.31 3.11 8.32
N LYS A 152 -23.27 2.69 7.48
CA LYS A 152 -23.02 1.89 6.27
C LYS A 152 -22.18 2.61 5.22
N ASN A 153 -22.18 3.95 5.19
CA ASN A 153 -21.45 4.76 4.22
C ASN A 153 -19.99 5.01 4.64
N ILE A 154 -19.62 4.69 5.89
CA ILE A 154 -18.27 4.95 6.41
C ILE A 154 -17.22 4.21 5.61
N LEU A 155 -17.37 2.90 5.43
CA LEU A 155 -16.36 2.11 4.75
C LEU A 155 -16.25 2.47 3.27
N LYS A 156 -17.38 2.79 2.63
CA LYS A 156 -17.42 3.34 1.27
C LYS A 156 -16.58 4.62 1.17
N THR A 157 -16.82 5.56 2.07
CA THR A 157 -16.15 6.86 2.08
C THR A 157 -14.66 6.73 2.36
N VAL A 158 -14.27 5.80 3.23
CA VAL A 158 -12.86 5.47 3.49
C VAL A 158 -12.21 4.85 2.26
N ALA A 159 -12.90 3.92 1.57
CA ALA A 159 -12.42 3.29 0.35
C ALA A 159 -12.20 4.32 -0.76
N GLU A 160 -13.15 5.23 -0.98
CA GLU A 160 -13.02 6.36 -1.90
C GLU A 160 -11.82 7.25 -1.54
N GLY A 161 -11.62 7.55 -0.25
CA GLY A 161 -10.48 8.33 0.22
C GLY A 161 -9.13 7.62 -0.01
N ALA A 162 -9.08 6.31 0.21
CA ALA A 162 -7.91 5.49 -0.09
C ALA A 162 -7.58 5.47 -1.59
N ALA A 163 -8.62 5.30 -2.43
CA ALA A 163 -8.48 5.31 -3.88
C ALA A 163 -7.97 6.65 -4.39
N ILE A 164 -8.58 7.77 -3.97
CA ILE A 164 -8.13 9.13 -4.32
C ILE A 164 -6.66 9.35 -3.91
N GLY A 165 -6.27 8.87 -2.73
CA GLY A 165 -4.89 8.94 -2.26
C GLY A 165 -3.91 8.15 -3.12
N LEU A 166 -4.28 6.92 -3.50
CA LEU A 166 -3.45 6.07 -4.37
C LEU A 166 -3.35 6.62 -5.78
N ASP A 167 -4.47 7.02 -6.39
CA ASP A 167 -4.52 7.55 -7.75
C ASP A 167 -3.63 8.80 -7.87
N GLU A 168 -3.70 9.70 -6.88
CA GLU A 168 -2.86 10.88 -6.84
C GLU A 168 -1.38 10.51 -6.61
N CYS A 169 -1.09 9.52 -5.77
CA CYS A 169 0.27 9.03 -5.59
C CYS A 169 0.86 8.48 -6.90
N GLN A 170 0.10 7.67 -7.63
CA GLN A 170 0.49 7.15 -8.93
C GLN A 170 0.65 8.28 -9.96
N ALA A 171 -0.23 9.28 -9.95
CA ALA A 171 -0.14 10.44 -10.84
C ALA A 171 1.12 11.27 -10.58
N GLN A 172 1.43 11.60 -9.32
CA GLN A 172 2.61 12.39 -8.94
C GLN A 172 3.92 11.66 -9.25
N PHE A 173 3.94 10.33 -9.12
CA PHE A 173 5.13 9.51 -9.29
C PHE A 173 5.20 8.76 -10.63
N ALA A 174 4.27 8.99 -11.56
CA ALA A 174 4.16 8.27 -12.84
C ALA A 174 5.47 8.23 -13.64
N HIS A 175 6.29 9.27 -13.51
CA HIS A 175 7.55 9.45 -14.22
C HIS A 175 8.80 9.29 -13.33
N ASN A 176 8.63 8.97 -12.05
CA ASN A 176 9.73 8.71 -11.12
C ASN A 176 10.10 7.23 -11.15
N ARG A 177 11.36 6.86 -10.82
CA ARG A 177 11.82 5.45 -10.82
C ARG A 177 10.92 4.55 -9.96
N TRP A 178 10.48 5.05 -8.81
CA TRP A 178 9.37 4.49 -8.07
C TRP A 178 8.07 5.17 -8.51
N SER A 179 7.08 4.39 -8.95
CA SER A 179 5.84 4.88 -9.57
C SER A 179 4.60 4.79 -8.68
N CYS A 180 4.76 4.52 -7.39
CA CYS A 180 3.64 4.24 -6.48
C CYS A 180 2.68 3.14 -6.97
N SER A 181 3.19 2.22 -7.79
CA SER A 181 2.40 1.11 -8.35
C SER A 181 2.20 0.03 -7.30
N THR A 182 0.98 -0.51 -7.26
CA THR A 182 0.65 -1.70 -6.49
C THR A 182 1.28 -2.92 -7.16
N VAL A 183 1.94 -3.80 -6.40
CA VAL A 183 2.55 -5.00 -6.98
C VAL A 183 1.44 -6.04 -7.15
N ASP A 184 1.13 -6.42 -8.39
CA ASP A 184 0.16 -7.48 -8.78
C ASP A 184 0.64 -8.90 -8.41
N ASN A 185 1.26 -9.09 -7.23
CA ASN A 185 1.48 -10.42 -6.71
C ASN A 185 0.31 -10.79 -5.82
N HIS A 186 -0.59 -11.62 -6.34
CA HIS A 186 -1.74 -12.24 -5.66
C HIS A 186 -1.44 -12.91 -4.30
N ASN A 187 -0.17 -13.01 -3.89
CA ASN A 187 0.29 -13.58 -2.61
C ASN A 187 0.81 -12.54 -1.60
N SER A 188 0.81 -11.23 -1.93
CA SER A 188 1.25 -10.16 -1.02
C SER A 188 0.06 -9.36 -0.52
N SER A 189 -0.36 -9.63 0.71
CA SER A 189 -1.50 -9.00 1.41
C SER A 189 -1.38 -7.50 1.68
N SER A 190 -0.43 -6.80 1.06
CA SER A 190 -0.27 -5.36 1.18
C SER A 190 -0.29 -4.74 -0.22
N MET A 191 -1.31 -3.92 -0.46
CA MET A 191 -1.57 -3.17 -1.70
C MET A 191 -0.34 -2.45 -2.26
N LEU A 192 0.54 -1.91 -1.40
CA LEU A 192 1.75 -1.17 -1.79
C LEU A 192 3.04 -1.98 -1.57
N GLY A 193 2.88 -3.29 -1.38
CA GLY A 193 3.93 -4.26 -1.16
C GLY A 193 4.90 -3.85 -0.04
N THR A 194 6.15 -4.18 -0.29
CA THR A 194 7.38 -3.93 0.46
C THR A 194 7.88 -2.48 0.42
N SER A 195 7.25 -1.58 -0.35
CA SER A 195 7.53 -0.12 -0.24
C SER A 195 7.25 0.41 1.17
N LEU A 196 6.54 -0.39 1.98
CA LEU A 196 6.22 -0.16 3.37
C LEU A 196 7.17 -0.86 4.35
N VAL A 197 8.04 -1.76 3.87
CA VAL A 197 9.01 -2.46 4.71
C VAL A 197 10.18 -1.55 5.05
N ILE A 198 10.64 -0.74 4.08
CA ILE A 198 11.70 0.24 4.30
C ILE A 198 11.07 1.54 4.74
N ASN A 199 11.58 2.15 5.81
CA ASN A 199 11.10 3.44 6.32
C ASN A 199 11.63 4.62 5.49
N SER A 200 11.35 4.56 4.20
CA SER A 200 11.84 5.42 3.13
C SER A 200 11.02 6.72 3.00
N ARG A 201 11.49 7.63 2.15
CA ARG A 201 10.76 8.85 1.78
C ARG A 201 9.44 8.52 1.07
N GLU A 202 9.43 7.45 0.28
CA GLU A 202 8.28 6.98 -0.46
C GLU A 202 7.20 6.49 0.51
N LYS A 203 7.58 5.73 1.54
CA LYS A 203 6.66 5.34 2.63
C LYS A 203 6.09 6.57 3.33
N ALA A 204 6.93 7.55 3.67
CA ALA A 204 6.47 8.78 4.31
C ALA A 204 5.38 9.49 3.49
N TYR A 205 5.57 9.58 2.16
CA TYR A 205 4.58 10.17 1.26
C TYR A 205 3.27 9.36 1.22
N ILE A 206 3.34 8.02 1.13
CA ILE A 206 2.15 7.15 1.12
C ILE A 206 1.29 7.40 2.36
N TYR A 207 1.90 7.43 3.55
CA TYR A 207 1.17 7.66 4.80
C TYR A 207 0.49 9.03 4.79
N ALA A 208 1.21 10.08 4.37
CA ALA A 208 0.66 11.42 4.29
C ALA A 208 -0.51 11.54 3.29
N ILE A 209 -0.33 11.06 2.04
CA ILE A 209 -1.37 11.18 1.01
C ILE A 209 -2.58 10.30 1.32
N SER A 210 -2.38 9.13 1.95
CA SER A 210 -3.49 8.25 2.38
C SER A 210 -4.30 8.86 3.51
N ALA A 211 -3.63 9.43 4.53
CA ALA A 211 -4.31 10.10 5.63
C ALA A 211 -5.06 11.36 5.17
N ALA A 212 -4.47 12.11 4.24
CA ALA A 212 -5.12 13.23 3.56
C ALA A 212 -6.31 12.77 2.71
N GLY A 213 -6.19 11.67 1.97
CA GLY A 213 -7.27 11.10 1.16
C GLY A 213 -8.51 10.75 1.97
N VAL A 214 -8.34 10.05 3.11
CA VAL A 214 -9.45 9.72 4.02
C VAL A 214 -10.06 10.97 4.65
N ALA A 215 -9.25 11.92 5.11
CA ALA A 215 -9.78 13.17 5.66
C ALA A 215 -10.56 13.98 4.61
N TYR A 216 -10.05 14.01 3.37
CA TYR A 216 -10.66 14.68 2.24
C TYR A 216 -12.03 14.08 1.88
N SER A 217 -12.11 12.77 1.69
CA SER A 217 -13.36 12.09 1.32
C SER A 217 -14.42 12.22 2.40
N VAL A 218 -14.04 12.07 3.68
CA VAL A 218 -14.96 12.19 4.82
C VAL A 218 -15.49 13.62 4.96
N THR A 219 -14.62 14.63 4.90
CA THR A 219 -15.08 16.03 4.91
C THR A 219 -16.04 16.30 3.75
N LYS A 220 -15.78 15.73 2.57
CA LYS A 220 -16.64 15.90 1.40
C LYS A 220 -18.01 15.23 1.60
N ALA A 221 -18.03 13.97 2.03
CA ALA A 221 -19.25 13.24 2.33
C ALA A 221 -20.11 13.93 3.41
N CYS A 222 -19.46 14.49 4.44
CA CYS A 222 -20.14 15.30 5.46
C CYS A 222 -20.78 16.57 4.87
N SER A 223 -20.07 17.31 4.01
CA SER A 223 -20.63 18.50 3.34
C SER A 223 -21.82 18.19 2.44
N GLN A 224 -21.91 16.95 1.94
CA GLN A 224 -22.97 16.46 1.07
C GLN A 224 -24.14 15.82 1.84
N GLY A 225 -23.99 15.65 3.16
CA GLY A 225 -25.00 14.99 4.01
C GLY A 225 -25.06 13.46 3.86
N GLU A 226 -23.99 12.83 3.37
CA GLU A 226 -23.94 11.38 3.15
C GLU A 226 -23.63 10.59 4.45
N ILE A 227 -22.98 11.23 5.43
CA ILE A 227 -22.65 10.62 6.72
C ILE A 227 -23.48 11.30 7.82
N PRO A 228 -24.24 10.55 8.64
CA PRO A 228 -24.98 11.12 9.76
C PRO A 228 -24.03 11.60 10.87
N GLY A 229 -24.43 12.66 11.59
CA GLY A 229 -23.66 13.18 12.73
C GLY A 229 -22.53 14.16 12.36
N CYS A 230 -22.36 14.49 11.08
CA CYS A 230 -21.51 15.58 10.61
C CYS A 230 -22.24 16.44 9.57
N GLY A 231 -21.59 17.53 9.13
CA GLY A 231 -22.17 18.47 8.18
C GLY A 231 -21.21 19.59 7.81
N CYS A 232 -21.77 20.73 7.43
CA CYS A 232 -21.02 21.94 7.12
C CYS A 232 -20.43 22.59 8.39
N ASP A 233 -19.30 23.27 8.26
CA ASP A 233 -18.68 24.06 9.33
C ASP A 233 -19.56 25.27 9.67
N LYS A 234 -20.10 25.29 10.89
CA LYS A 234 -20.98 26.36 11.39
C LYS A 234 -20.22 27.50 12.10
N ARG A 235 -18.90 27.39 12.26
CA ARG A 235 -18.09 28.38 13.01
C ARG A 235 -17.95 29.70 12.23
N LEU A 236 -17.86 29.63 10.91
CA LEU A 236 -17.62 30.78 10.03
C LEU A 236 -18.85 31.67 9.85
N GLY A 237 -20.06 31.12 9.99
CA GLY A 237 -21.30 31.91 9.97
C GLY A 237 -21.44 32.88 11.14
N LYS A 238 -20.55 32.79 12.14
CA LYS A 238 -20.47 33.72 13.28
C LYS A 238 -19.32 34.73 13.16
N GLU A 239 -18.45 34.60 12.15
CA GLU A 239 -17.35 35.55 11.93
C GLU A 239 -17.89 36.87 11.35
N ALA A 240 -17.24 37.98 11.73
CA ALA A 240 -17.66 39.34 11.39
C ALA A 240 -17.93 39.50 9.89
N LYS A 241 -19.00 40.26 9.57
CA LYS A 241 -19.33 40.64 8.19
C LYS A 241 -18.08 41.24 7.54
N SER A 242 -17.59 40.60 6.47
CA SER A 242 -16.59 41.21 5.61
C SER A 242 -17.29 42.29 4.78
N GLU A 243 -16.64 43.43 4.58
CA GLU A 243 -17.20 44.51 3.73
C GLU A 243 -17.40 44.07 2.27
N ASP A 244 -16.63 43.08 1.80
CA ASP A 244 -16.61 42.66 0.39
C ASP A 244 -17.57 41.50 0.07
N PHE A 245 -17.92 40.66 1.06
CA PHE A 245 -18.72 39.45 0.84
C PHE A 245 -19.38 38.96 2.11
N GLU A 246 -20.44 38.18 1.93
CA GLU A 246 -21.13 37.52 3.03
C GLU A 246 -20.73 36.04 3.11
N TRP A 247 -20.51 35.55 4.34
CA TRP A 247 -20.36 34.11 4.57
C TRP A 247 -21.72 33.43 4.43
N GLY A 248 -21.78 32.36 3.64
CA GLY A 248 -23.00 31.57 3.47
C GLY A 248 -22.70 30.20 2.87
N GLY A 249 -23.73 29.50 2.39
CA GLY A 249 -23.58 28.17 1.82
C GLY A 249 -23.09 27.10 2.81
N CYS A 250 -22.51 26.03 2.28
CA CYS A 250 -21.94 24.95 3.06
C CYS A 250 -20.41 25.04 3.03
N SER A 251 -19.79 25.46 4.14
CA SER A 251 -18.34 25.38 4.29
C SER A 251 -17.93 23.97 4.68
N ASP A 252 -16.93 23.41 4.01
CA ASP A 252 -16.42 22.06 4.29
C ASP A 252 -15.73 22.02 5.67
N ASP A 253 -16.18 21.15 6.58
CA ASP A 253 -15.55 20.96 7.90
C ASP A 253 -14.35 20.01 7.82
N VAL A 254 -13.18 20.57 7.51
CA VAL A 254 -11.91 19.83 7.47
C VAL A 254 -11.52 19.33 8.86
N SER A 255 -11.84 20.06 9.93
CA SER A 255 -11.49 19.64 11.28
C SER A 255 -12.16 18.31 11.66
N PHE A 256 -13.41 18.10 11.23
CA PHE A 256 -14.10 16.83 11.40
C PHE A 256 -13.41 15.70 10.62
N GLY A 257 -13.10 15.90 9.34
CA GLY A 257 -12.44 14.89 8.50
C GLY A 257 -11.03 14.53 9.01
N GLU A 258 -10.26 15.51 9.50
CA GLU A 258 -8.97 15.25 10.13
C GLU A 258 -9.09 14.41 11.40
N LYS A 259 -10.08 14.72 12.25
CA LYS A 259 -10.36 13.93 13.45
C LYS A 259 -10.72 12.49 13.09
N PHE A 260 -11.63 12.31 12.14
CA PHE A 260 -12.01 10.99 11.66
C PHE A 260 -10.80 10.22 11.11
N SER A 261 -10.00 10.85 10.24
CA SER A 261 -8.78 10.26 9.68
C SER A 261 -7.80 9.87 10.78
N ARG A 262 -7.66 10.68 11.84
CA ARG A 262 -6.85 10.36 13.02
C ARG A 262 -7.35 9.12 13.75
N ASP A 263 -8.65 9.05 14.01
CA ASP A 263 -9.24 7.91 14.70
C ASP A 263 -9.14 6.62 13.87
N PHE A 264 -9.32 6.70 12.55
CA PHE A 264 -9.33 5.54 11.66
C PHE A 264 -7.94 5.09 11.19
N VAL A 265 -7.15 6.00 10.60
CA VAL A 265 -5.86 5.69 9.96
C VAL A 265 -4.78 5.38 11.00
N ASP A 266 -4.80 6.09 12.13
CA ASP A 266 -3.78 5.92 13.17
C ASP A 266 -4.12 4.77 14.13
N SER A 267 -5.26 4.09 13.98
CA SER A 267 -5.73 3.00 14.86
C SER A 267 -4.73 1.85 15.03
N LYS A 268 -3.89 1.59 14.02
CA LYS A 268 -2.87 0.53 14.04
C LYS A 268 -1.53 0.99 14.67
N GLU A 269 -1.33 2.29 14.83
CA GLU A 269 -0.04 2.89 15.16
C GLU A 269 0.19 2.96 16.68
N ILE A 270 1.07 2.11 17.19
CA ILE A 270 1.47 2.08 18.59
C ILE A 270 2.72 2.94 18.78
N LYS A 271 2.61 4.05 19.54
CA LYS A 271 3.66 5.05 19.86
C LYS A 271 4.87 4.52 20.67
N ARG A 272 5.43 3.37 20.29
CA ARG A 272 6.57 2.70 20.93
C ARG A 272 7.75 2.52 19.98
N THR A 273 7.50 2.47 18.67
CA THR A 273 8.55 2.25 17.67
C THR A 273 8.89 3.53 16.91
N ALA A 274 10.12 3.62 16.41
CA ALA A 274 10.55 4.73 15.56
C ALA A 274 9.68 4.85 14.30
N GLU A 275 9.35 3.70 13.71
CA GLU A 275 8.46 3.58 12.56
C GLU A 275 7.07 4.13 12.87
N SER A 276 6.46 3.74 13.98
CA SER A 276 5.11 4.21 14.29
C SER A 276 5.06 5.72 14.56
N LEU A 277 6.09 6.26 15.21
CA LEU A 277 6.22 7.71 15.37
C LEU A 277 6.39 8.43 14.02
N MET A 278 7.11 7.83 13.07
CA MET A 278 7.27 8.37 11.71
C MET A 278 5.94 8.34 10.96
N ASN A 279 5.23 7.21 11.00
CA ASN A 279 3.92 7.04 10.37
C ASN A 279 2.91 8.06 10.90
N LEU A 280 2.80 8.20 12.23
CA LEU A 280 1.91 9.17 12.88
C LEU A 280 2.24 10.62 12.50
N HIS A 281 3.54 10.96 12.45
CA HIS A 281 3.97 12.28 12.02
C HIS A 281 3.56 12.56 10.57
N ASN A 282 3.80 11.62 9.66
CA ASN A 282 3.49 11.79 8.24
C ASN A 282 1.97 11.81 7.98
N ASN A 283 1.19 10.98 8.69
CA ASN A 283 -0.28 11.04 8.65
C ASN A 283 -0.78 12.44 9.04
N GLU A 284 -0.23 13.00 10.12
CA GLU A 284 -0.59 14.33 10.57
C GLU A 284 -0.15 15.40 9.57
N ALA A 285 1.05 15.31 9.00
CA ALA A 285 1.49 16.22 7.95
C ALA A 285 0.50 16.22 6.76
N GLY A 286 0.08 15.04 6.31
CA GLY A 286 -0.96 14.88 5.28
C GLY A 286 -2.25 15.63 5.60
N ARG A 287 -2.76 15.45 6.81
CA ARG A 287 -3.95 16.14 7.33
C ARG A 287 -3.79 17.67 7.32
N GLN A 288 -2.67 18.17 7.85
CA GLN A 288 -2.38 19.61 7.91
C GLN A 288 -2.36 20.28 6.52
N HIS A 289 -1.93 19.57 5.47
CA HIS A 289 -1.96 20.11 4.10
C HIS A 289 -3.38 20.34 3.59
N LEU A 290 -4.40 19.66 4.10
CA LEU A 290 -5.80 19.99 3.78
C LEU A 290 -6.19 21.34 4.37
N GLN A 291 -5.95 21.53 5.67
CA GLN A 291 -6.32 22.75 6.38
C GLN A 291 -5.63 24.00 5.79
N HIS A 292 -4.34 23.90 5.47
CA HIS A 292 -3.57 25.01 4.90
C HIS A 292 -3.96 25.38 3.46
N ASN A 293 -4.52 24.44 2.70
CA ASN A 293 -4.89 24.66 1.29
C ASN A 293 -6.39 24.89 1.08
N MET A 294 -7.17 25.04 2.15
CA MET A 294 -8.60 25.39 2.05
C MET A 294 -8.81 26.70 1.28
N GLN A 295 -9.73 26.69 0.33
CA GLN A 295 -9.98 27.82 -0.57
C GLN A 295 -11.30 28.51 -0.23
N ARG A 296 -11.38 29.81 -0.52
CA ARG A 296 -12.65 30.55 -0.49
C ARG A 296 -13.30 30.46 -1.87
N ALA A 297 -14.43 29.77 -1.96
CA ALA A 297 -15.27 29.74 -3.14
C ALA A 297 -16.39 30.77 -2.96
N CYS A 298 -16.73 31.51 -4.02
CA CYS A 298 -17.76 32.53 -3.98
C CYS A 298 -18.73 32.37 -5.14
N LYS A 299 -20.00 32.67 -4.89
CA LYS A 299 -21.03 32.82 -5.91
C LYS A 299 -21.50 34.26 -5.95
N CYS A 300 -21.48 34.84 -7.13
CA CYS A 300 -22.01 36.17 -7.38
C CYS A 300 -23.53 36.11 -7.51
N HIS A 301 -24.20 37.03 -6.83
CA HIS A 301 -25.63 37.26 -6.89
C HIS A 301 -25.85 38.73 -7.31
N GLY A 302 -26.49 38.92 -8.46
CA GLY A 302 -26.81 40.23 -9.00
C GLY A 302 -27.61 40.11 -10.29
N VAL A 303 -28.29 41.20 -10.67
CA VAL A 303 -29.10 41.25 -11.89
C VAL A 303 -28.22 40.90 -13.10
N SER A 304 -28.69 39.99 -13.95
CA SER A 304 -28.00 39.54 -15.16
C SER A 304 -26.58 38.98 -14.95
N GLY A 305 -26.27 38.42 -13.78
CA GLY A 305 -24.96 37.84 -13.49
C GLY A 305 -23.91 38.83 -12.98
N ALA A 306 -24.31 40.08 -12.69
CA ALA A 306 -23.43 41.02 -12.00
C ALA A 306 -23.02 40.50 -10.61
N CYS A 307 -21.83 40.90 -10.14
CA CYS A 307 -21.29 40.51 -8.83
C CYS A 307 -21.43 41.62 -7.79
N SER A 308 -22.61 42.25 -7.69
CA SER A 308 -22.90 43.30 -6.72
C SER A 308 -22.96 42.77 -5.28
N ILE A 309 -23.45 41.54 -5.11
CA ILE A 309 -23.41 40.80 -3.85
C ILE A 309 -22.70 39.48 -4.15
N LYS A 310 -21.79 39.04 -3.28
CA LYS A 310 -21.21 37.71 -3.40
C LYS A 310 -21.25 36.99 -2.07
N VAL A 311 -21.66 35.73 -2.13
CA VAL A 311 -21.74 34.82 -0.98
C VAL A 311 -20.61 33.82 -1.10
N CYS A 312 -19.79 33.68 -0.06
CA CYS A 312 -18.63 32.81 -0.07
C CYS A 312 -18.71 31.73 1.02
N TRP A 313 -18.02 30.62 0.77
CA TRP A 313 -17.83 29.50 1.69
C TRP A 313 -16.40 28.97 1.58
N ARG A 314 -15.94 28.27 2.63
CA ARG A 314 -14.67 27.55 2.58
C ARG A 314 -14.88 26.18 1.95
N LYS A 315 -14.08 25.86 0.94
CA LYS A 315 -14.15 24.61 0.18
C LYS A 315 -12.79 23.93 0.14
N LEU A 316 -12.79 22.61 0.19
CA LEU A 316 -11.63 21.79 -0.14
C LEU A 316 -11.12 22.13 -1.55
N PRO A 317 -9.79 22.28 -1.74
CA PRO A 317 -9.21 22.43 -3.07
C PRO A 317 -9.35 21.13 -3.87
N SER A 318 -9.00 21.11 -5.16
CA SER A 318 -8.83 19.81 -5.85
C SER A 318 -7.75 18.96 -5.16
N PHE A 319 -7.95 17.65 -5.07
CA PHE A 319 -6.98 16.77 -4.41
C PHE A 319 -5.58 16.82 -5.05
N LYS A 320 -5.51 17.09 -6.36
CA LYS A 320 -4.25 17.40 -7.07
C LYS A 320 -3.44 18.53 -6.43
N THR A 321 -4.10 19.56 -5.90
CA THR A 321 -3.42 20.66 -5.19
C THR A 321 -2.73 20.15 -3.93
N ILE A 322 -3.37 19.21 -3.22
CA ILE A 322 -2.82 18.55 -2.03
C ILE A 322 -1.64 17.66 -2.41
N GLY A 323 -1.78 16.83 -3.45
CA GLY A 323 -0.71 16.01 -4.01
C GLY A 323 0.51 16.84 -4.41
N ASN A 324 0.31 17.96 -5.12
CA ASN A 324 1.37 18.91 -5.47
C ASN A 324 2.06 19.49 -4.22
N SER A 325 1.29 19.81 -3.17
CA SER A 325 1.82 20.36 -1.91
C SER A 325 2.67 19.36 -1.15
N LEU A 326 2.19 18.12 -1.04
CA LEU A 326 2.91 17.02 -0.40
C LEU A 326 4.15 16.61 -1.20
N THR A 327 4.11 16.68 -2.54
CA THR A 327 5.25 16.31 -3.38
C THR A 327 6.42 17.26 -3.16
N ARG A 328 6.17 18.56 -3.02
CA ARG A 328 7.21 19.53 -2.60
C ARG A 328 7.83 19.19 -1.25
N LYS A 329 7.03 18.66 -0.31
CA LYS A 329 7.51 18.22 1.01
C LYS A 329 8.24 16.88 0.96
N TYR A 330 7.94 16.03 -0.01
CA TYR A 330 8.69 14.79 -0.28
C TYR A 330 10.11 15.08 -0.77
N ASP A 331 10.27 16.04 -1.69
CA ASP A 331 11.58 16.43 -2.21
C ASP A 331 12.52 16.94 -1.10
N GLY A 332 11.95 17.70 -0.14
CA GLY A 332 12.63 18.25 1.03
C GLY A 332 12.44 17.44 2.33
N ALA A 333 12.08 16.16 2.26
CA ALA A 333 11.78 15.36 3.45
C ALA A 333 13.01 15.21 4.37
N HIS A 334 12.74 15.13 5.69
CA HIS A 334 13.78 15.13 6.71
C HIS A 334 14.13 13.71 7.17
N GLN A 335 15.41 13.33 7.07
CA GLN A 335 15.86 12.10 7.70
C GLN A 335 15.95 12.27 9.22
N VAL A 336 15.31 11.39 9.98
CA VAL A 336 15.25 11.44 11.43
C VAL A 336 15.74 10.14 12.06
N LYS A 337 15.94 10.17 13.38
CA LYS A 337 16.22 8.99 14.21
C LYS A 337 15.44 9.09 15.52
N MET A 338 15.10 7.95 16.09
CA MET A 338 14.43 7.93 17.39
C MET A 338 15.41 8.28 18.52
N ASN A 339 14.99 9.17 19.40
CA ASN A 339 15.59 9.34 20.71
C ASN A 339 14.91 8.36 21.67
N THR A 340 15.54 7.23 21.93
CA THR A 340 15.00 6.16 22.80
C THR A 340 14.69 6.63 24.22
N ARG A 341 15.46 7.58 24.76
CA ARG A 341 15.24 8.11 26.12
C ARG A 341 14.00 9.00 26.22
N LYS A 342 13.71 9.78 25.17
CA LYS A 342 12.59 10.74 25.16
C LYS A 342 11.35 10.24 24.42
N GLY A 343 11.43 9.07 23.76
CA GLY A 343 10.34 8.53 22.95
C GLY A 343 9.93 9.44 21.79
N ARG A 344 10.85 10.24 21.24
CA ARG A 344 10.56 11.25 20.18
C ARG A 344 11.55 11.17 19.04
N LEU A 345 11.10 11.54 17.85
CA LEU A 345 11.97 11.69 16.68
C LEU A 345 12.83 12.95 16.81
N ARG A 346 14.05 12.89 16.28
CA ARG A 346 14.96 14.03 16.15
C ARG A 346 15.68 13.97 14.80
N PRO A 347 16.14 15.12 14.27
CA PRO A 347 16.99 15.14 13.08
C PRO A 347 18.18 14.18 13.20
N ARG A 348 18.57 13.57 12.08
CA ARG A 348 19.67 12.59 12.08
C ARG A 348 21.01 13.25 12.37
N THR A 349 21.25 14.42 11.78
CA THR A 349 22.46 15.25 11.92
C THR A 349 22.17 16.54 12.70
N ARG A 350 23.21 17.17 13.27
CA ARG A 350 23.06 18.40 14.08
C ARG A 350 22.76 19.66 13.25
N HIS A 351 23.21 19.69 11.99
CA HIS A 351 23.05 20.83 11.09
C HIS A 351 21.68 20.85 10.39
N GLN A 352 20.92 19.76 10.49
CA GLN A 352 19.60 19.67 9.91
C GLN A 352 18.58 20.38 10.82
N LYS A 353 17.71 21.19 10.21
CA LYS A 353 16.61 21.86 10.92
C LYS A 353 15.63 20.83 11.49
N TYR A 354 14.95 21.20 12.56
CA TYR A 354 13.86 20.39 13.09
C TYR A 354 12.66 20.42 12.13
N PRO A 355 12.07 19.25 11.80
CA PRO A 355 10.92 19.21 10.92
C PRO A 355 9.70 19.86 11.59
N GLY A 356 8.95 20.64 10.81
CA GLY A 356 7.64 21.16 11.18
C GLY A 356 6.57 20.07 11.20
N LYS A 357 5.34 20.44 11.59
CA LYS A 357 4.19 19.52 11.61
C LYS A 357 3.70 19.15 10.20
N ASP A 358 3.98 19.99 9.22
CA ASP A 358 3.61 19.87 7.80
C ASP A 358 4.74 19.29 6.93
N ASP A 359 5.90 18.99 7.54
CA ASP A 359 7.04 18.37 6.87
C ASP A 359 6.96 16.84 6.94
N LEU A 360 7.46 16.18 5.89
CA LEU A 360 7.59 14.72 5.88
C LEU A 360 8.91 14.28 6.50
N VAL A 361 8.88 13.16 7.22
CA VAL A 361 10.04 12.56 7.89
C VAL A 361 10.21 11.09 7.52
N TYR A 362 11.46 10.64 7.43
CA TYR A 362 11.80 9.26 7.11
C TYR A 362 13.00 8.77 7.93
N LEU A 363 13.17 7.46 8.10
CA LEU A 363 14.24 6.89 8.92
C LEU A 363 15.38 6.35 8.04
N ASP A 364 15.02 5.63 6.99
CA ASP A 364 15.93 4.83 6.17
C ASP A 364 16.07 5.42 4.76
N THR A 365 17.27 5.34 4.20
CA THR A 365 17.51 5.81 2.82
C THR A 365 16.74 4.96 1.83
N SER A 366 16.15 5.60 0.81
CA SER A 366 15.44 4.91 -0.26
C SER A 366 16.35 3.91 -0.99
N PRO A 367 15.85 2.71 -1.35
CA PRO A 367 16.61 1.70 -2.07
C PRO A 367 16.84 2.12 -3.54
N ASN A 368 17.62 1.33 -4.26
CA ASN A 368 17.75 1.49 -5.71
C ASN A 368 16.51 0.93 -6.43
N TYR A 369 15.68 1.81 -7.01
CA TYR A 369 14.49 1.44 -7.77
C TYR A 369 14.75 1.09 -9.25
N CYS A 370 16.00 1.15 -9.71
CA CYS A 370 16.34 0.86 -11.10
C CYS A 370 16.19 -0.63 -11.45
N GLU A 371 16.58 -1.51 -10.54
CA GLU A 371 16.65 -2.96 -10.76
C GLU A 371 15.49 -3.66 -10.07
N ASN A 372 15.03 -4.74 -10.69
CA ASN A 372 14.01 -5.59 -10.08
C ASN A 372 14.61 -6.29 -8.85
N SER A 373 13.97 -6.14 -7.70
CA SER A 373 14.34 -6.82 -6.48
C SER A 373 13.09 -7.45 -5.84
N PRO A 374 12.83 -8.74 -6.07
CA PRO A 374 11.66 -9.43 -5.51
C PRO A 374 11.63 -9.40 -3.97
N LYS A 375 12.81 -9.48 -3.33
CA LYS A 375 12.94 -9.39 -1.87
C LYS A 375 12.36 -8.10 -1.29
N TYR A 376 12.52 -7.00 -2.02
CA TYR A 376 12.01 -5.69 -1.64
C TYR A 376 10.84 -5.26 -2.52
N GLY A 377 10.21 -6.18 -3.26
CA GLY A 377 9.07 -5.93 -4.16
C GLY A 377 9.24 -4.73 -5.09
N ILE A 378 10.47 -4.45 -5.49
CA ILE A 378 10.80 -3.38 -6.44
C ILE A 378 10.68 -3.99 -7.83
N ALA A 379 9.76 -3.50 -8.67
CA ALA A 379 9.60 -4.01 -10.04
C ALA A 379 10.77 -3.65 -10.98
N GLY A 380 11.53 -2.60 -10.64
CA GLY A 380 12.53 -1.99 -11.52
C GLY A 380 11.91 -1.04 -12.55
N THR A 381 12.75 -0.43 -13.39
CA THR A 381 12.31 0.51 -14.44
C THR A 381 12.23 -0.10 -15.84
N SER A 382 12.50 -1.40 -15.97
CA SER A 382 12.39 -2.13 -17.22
C SER A 382 10.94 -2.12 -17.74
N GLY A 383 10.77 -1.90 -19.05
CA GLY A 383 9.45 -1.85 -19.67
C GLY A 383 8.70 -0.52 -19.52
N ARG A 384 9.27 0.48 -18.84
CA ARG A 384 8.64 1.80 -18.69
C ARG A 384 8.91 2.71 -19.87
N LYS A 385 7.94 3.60 -20.11
CA LYS A 385 8.00 4.66 -21.12
C LYS A 385 8.80 5.84 -20.59
N CYS A 386 9.70 6.37 -21.40
CA CYS A 386 10.50 7.55 -21.06
C CYS A 386 10.46 8.59 -22.18
N ASN A 387 10.92 9.80 -21.86
CA ASN A 387 11.03 10.91 -22.80
C ASN A 387 12.50 11.17 -23.15
N GLN A 388 12.87 11.12 -24.44
CA GLN A 388 14.26 11.34 -24.86
C GLN A 388 14.67 12.81 -24.76
N THR A 389 13.75 13.75 -24.99
CA THR A 389 14.07 15.18 -25.01
C THR A 389 14.09 15.80 -23.62
N SER A 390 13.60 15.08 -22.60
CA SER A 390 13.59 15.58 -21.23
C SER A 390 14.90 15.27 -20.51
N ASN A 391 15.42 16.28 -19.81
CA ASN A 391 16.51 16.14 -18.84
C ASN A 391 16.01 15.86 -17.41
N GLY A 392 14.68 15.84 -17.20
CA GLY A 392 14.05 15.56 -15.91
C GLY A 392 13.95 14.07 -15.58
N MET A 393 13.26 13.74 -14.49
CA MET A 393 13.08 12.34 -14.05
C MET A 393 12.32 11.47 -15.07
N ASP A 394 11.46 12.09 -15.90
CA ASP A 394 10.81 11.46 -17.05
C ASP A 394 11.76 11.17 -18.22
N GLY A 395 12.97 11.75 -18.17
CA GLY A 395 14.05 11.59 -19.14
C GLY A 395 14.56 10.15 -19.23
N CYS A 396 14.78 9.65 -20.45
CA CYS A 396 15.28 8.30 -20.65
C CYS A 396 16.64 8.04 -19.96
N ASN A 397 17.51 9.05 -19.89
CA ASN A 397 18.80 8.93 -19.22
C ASN A 397 18.64 8.63 -17.71
N LEU A 398 17.72 9.31 -17.03
CA LEU A 398 17.51 9.17 -15.59
C LEU A 398 16.61 7.98 -15.24
N LEU A 399 15.55 7.73 -16.02
CA LEU A 399 14.60 6.64 -15.77
C LEU A 399 15.19 5.27 -16.13
N CYS A 400 15.97 5.17 -17.21
CA CYS A 400 16.61 3.92 -17.63
C CYS A 400 17.93 3.65 -16.89
N CYS A 401 18.36 4.56 -16.01
CA CYS A 401 19.54 4.44 -15.16
C CYS A 401 20.83 4.17 -15.96
N GLY A 402 20.99 4.83 -17.12
CA GLY A 402 22.16 4.70 -17.98
C GLY A 402 22.26 3.41 -18.81
N ARG A 403 21.29 2.49 -18.69
CA ARG A 403 21.32 1.19 -19.38
C ARG A 403 20.88 1.22 -20.87
N GLY A 404 20.65 2.41 -21.44
CA GLY A 404 20.13 2.60 -22.80
C GLY A 404 18.61 2.45 -22.93
N TYR A 405 18.07 2.65 -24.13
CA TYR A 405 16.63 2.53 -24.42
C TYR A 405 16.37 2.22 -25.90
N LYS A 406 15.25 1.56 -26.21
CA LYS A 406 14.78 1.31 -27.58
C LYS A 406 13.63 2.24 -27.95
N THR A 407 13.65 2.70 -29.21
CA THR A 407 12.58 3.52 -29.78
C THR A 407 11.57 2.65 -30.54
N LEU A 408 10.30 2.73 -30.16
CA LEU A 408 9.20 2.06 -30.84
C LEU A 408 8.24 3.11 -31.42
N VAL A 409 8.08 3.10 -32.75
CA VAL A 409 7.10 3.98 -33.40
C VAL A 409 5.76 3.23 -33.45
N LYS A 410 4.76 3.69 -32.70
CA LYS A 410 3.39 3.16 -32.81
C LYS A 410 2.53 4.16 -33.56
N LYS A 411 1.76 3.67 -34.53
CA LYS A 411 0.66 4.46 -35.11
C LYS A 411 -0.44 4.56 -34.05
N GLU A 412 -0.82 5.78 -33.71
CA GLU A 412 -1.90 6.07 -32.78
C GLU A 412 -3.02 6.77 -33.54
N GLU A 413 -4.22 6.25 -33.41
CA GLU A 413 -5.41 6.88 -33.95
C GLU A 413 -5.85 7.98 -32.99
N LYS A 414 -6.00 9.20 -33.52
CA LYS A 414 -6.47 10.36 -32.75
C LYS A 414 -7.65 11.01 -33.45
N LYS A 415 -8.59 11.50 -32.65
CA LYS A 415 -9.66 12.37 -33.15
C LYS A 415 -9.06 13.68 -33.64
N CYS A 416 -9.43 14.09 -34.85
CA CYS A 416 -8.92 15.27 -35.52
C CYS A 416 -10.03 15.98 -36.30
N GLY A 417 -9.81 17.26 -36.63
CA GLY A 417 -10.74 18.03 -37.45
C GLY A 417 -12.16 18.08 -36.88
N CYS A 418 -12.29 18.10 -35.55
CA CYS A 418 -13.58 18.06 -34.88
C CYS A 418 -14.40 19.31 -35.22
N LYS A 419 -15.63 19.10 -35.69
CA LYS A 419 -16.61 20.15 -35.98
C LYS A 419 -17.82 20.00 -35.06
N PHE A 420 -18.27 21.11 -34.49
CA PHE A 420 -19.51 21.16 -33.76
C PHE A 420 -20.67 21.19 -34.75
N VAL A 421 -21.56 20.20 -34.67
CA VAL A 421 -22.79 20.14 -35.43
C VAL A 421 -23.87 20.79 -34.59
N TRP A 422 -24.53 21.80 -35.15
CA TRP A 422 -25.66 22.46 -34.51
C TRP A 422 -26.72 21.39 -34.15
N CYS A 423 -27.16 21.38 -32.88
CA CYS A 423 -27.78 20.25 -32.15
C CYS A 423 -26.81 19.37 -31.30
N CYS A 424 -25.76 19.98 -30.71
CA CYS A 424 -24.99 19.49 -29.56
C CYS A 424 -24.09 18.26 -29.79
N GLU A 425 -23.77 17.93 -31.04
CA GLU A 425 -22.87 16.81 -31.35
C GLU A 425 -21.51 17.32 -31.84
N ILE A 426 -20.42 16.74 -31.33
CA ILE A 426 -19.08 16.97 -31.87
C ILE A 426 -18.71 15.80 -32.78
N LYS A 427 -18.65 16.05 -34.09
CA LYS A 427 -18.20 15.06 -35.07
C LYS A 427 -16.72 15.26 -35.37
N CYS A 428 -15.92 14.23 -35.16
CA CYS A 428 -14.49 14.22 -35.44
C CYS A 428 -14.14 13.13 -36.45
N ASN A 429 -13.12 13.38 -37.28
CA ASN A 429 -12.51 12.36 -38.10
C ASN A 429 -11.47 11.58 -37.27
N ILE A 430 -11.20 10.33 -37.66
CA ILE A 430 -10.07 9.56 -37.12
C ILE A 430 -8.87 9.81 -38.02
N CYS A 431 -7.85 10.48 -37.47
CA CYS A 431 -6.57 10.65 -38.14
C CYS A 431 -5.54 9.67 -37.59
N GLN A 432 -4.69 9.15 -38.47
CA GLN A 432 -3.50 8.42 -38.06
C GLN A 432 -2.39 9.42 -37.70
N GLY A 433 -2.03 9.47 -36.41
CA GLY A 433 -0.80 10.10 -35.95
C GLY A 433 0.30 9.07 -35.79
N LYS A 434 1.56 9.45 -36.03
CA LYS A 434 2.70 8.70 -35.51
C LYS A 434 3.03 9.25 -34.14
N ARG A 435 2.99 8.42 -33.10
CA ARG A 435 3.52 8.77 -31.78
C ARG A 435 4.70 7.87 -31.47
N LEU A 436 5.84 8.50 -31.23
CA LEU A 436 7.04 7.81 -30.78
C LEU A 436 6.81 7.39 -29.32
N TRP A 437 6.78 6.08 -29.07
CA TRP A 437 6.82 5.53 -27.73
C TRP A 437 8.21 4.94 -27.51
N LEU A 438 9.00 5.54 -26.64
CA LEU A 438 10.29 4.99 -26.27
C LEU A 438 10.02 3.96 -25.16
N THR A 439 10.16 2.67 -25.45
CA THR A 439 10.07 1.63 -24.44
C THR A 439 11.08 0.51 -24.71
N ILE A 440 11.62 0.00 -23.60
CA ILE A 440 12.28 -1.29 -23.37
C ILE A 440 13.81 -1.27 -23.49
N LEU A 441 14.43 -1.44 -22.31
CA LEU A 441 15.76 -2.00 -22.12
C LEU A 441 15.79 -3.42 -22.67
N LEU A 442 16.81 -3.76 -23.47
CA LEU A 442 17.19 -5.15 -23.64
C LEU A 442 17.68 -5.66 -22.27
N SER A 443 16.99 -6.64 -21.69
CA SER A 443 17.60 -7.49 -20.69
C SER A 443 18.71 -8.27 -21.40
N SER A 444 19.97 -7.91 -21.16
CA SER A 444 21.10 -8.80 -21.44
C SER A 444 21.17 -9.87 -20.38
#